data_AF-K7E575-F1
#
_entry.id   AF-K7E575-F1
#
_cell.length_a   1.000
_cell.length_b   1.000
_cell.length_c   1.000
_cell.angle_alpha   90.00
_cell.angle_beta   90.00
_cell.angle_gamma   90.00
#
_symmetry.space_group_name_H-M   'P 1'
#
loop_
_entity.id
_entity.type
_entity.pdbx_description
1 polymer ?
#
loop_
_entity_poly.entity_id
_entity_poly.type
_entity_poly.pdbx_seq_one_letter_code
_entity_poly.pdbx_strand_id
1 'polypeptide(L)'
;MTTAEVSECGKFYTLNGRKIWISNGGIAEIFTVFAKTQVKDMTTGEVHGKISAFIVEKDFGGVTSGPPQKKMGIKASNTTEVHFNNVRVPAENLLGDFGDGYKIAMNILNSGRFAVVCALVGTIRKLIIKATNFAATREQSGTCISNHGIIQKKLARMVMYHYVTESMAYMISGNLDKHVSDLHLEVAICKIFASEAAWEVIDECIQVLGGIGYMKAGGVEQIMRDLRIFRILQGTNDVLRVFVALGGLQVSVLGPPSPGSSAPLLGLRADTIGLPTGISLEGVVSAHLVDTASLVRRPSPRGGLRARAAPLPPGHPLLTRPDSSSNGRSTAAGRTARPNR
;
A
#
# COMPACT_ATOMS: atom_id res chain seq x y z
N MET A 1 19.34 -4.36 -13.34
CA MET A 1 18.29 -5.39 -13.31
C MET A 1 18.82 -6.58 -12.52
N THR A 2 17.98 -7.31 -11.78
CA THR A 2 18.40 -8.50 -11.01
C THR A 2 17.88 -9.75 -11.72
N THR A 3 18.74 -10.71 -12.00
CA THR A 3 18.42 -11.96 -12.72
C THR A 3 18.72 -13.18 -11.86
N ALA A 4 17.93 -14.24 -12.07
CA ALA A 4 18.17 -15.55 -11.49
C ALA A 4 18.16 -16.59 -12.61
N GLU A 5 19.26 -17.32 -12.79
CA GLU A 5 19.40 -18.34 -13.82
C GLU A 5 19.37 -19.72 -13.18
N VAL A 6 18.49 -20.61 -13.67
CA VAL A 6 18.41 -21.97 -13.18
C VAL A 6 19.67 -22.75 -13.59
N SER A 7 20.26 -23.49 -12.66
CA SER A 7 21.36 -24.40 -12.94
C SER A 7 20.92 -25.55 -13.86
N GLU A 8 21.86 -26.11 -14.63
CA GLU A 8 21.58 -27.26 -15.50
C GLU A 8 21.01 -28.47 -14.74
N CYS A 9 21.43 -28.69 -13.49
CA CYS A 9 20.93 -29.76 -12.64
C CYS A 9 19.60 -29.42 -11.94
N GLY A 10 19.08 -28.20 -12.10
CA GLY A 10 17.82 -27.73 -11.52
C GLY A 10 17.84 -27.55 -10.00
N LYS A 11 18.98 -27.74 -9.32
CA LYS A 11 19.06 -27.75 -7.85
C LYS A 11 19.24 -26.38 -7.22
N PHE A 12 19.68 -25.39 -7.98
CA PHE A 12 19.88 -24.02 -7.50
C PHE A 12 19.71 -23.00 -8.63
N TYR A 13 19.58 -21.73 -8.23
CA TYR A 13 19.61 -20.57 -9.08
C TYR A 13 20.89 -19.77 -8.85
N THR A 14 21.46 -19.19 -9.90
CA THR A 14 22.55 -18.21 -9.80
C THR A 14 21.95 -16.81 -9.90
N LEU A 15 22.03 -16.06 -8.79
CA LEU A 15 21.46 -14.72 -8.67
C LEU A 15 22.53 -13.64 -8.87
N ASN A 16 22.24 -12.70 -9.76
CA ASN A 16 23.09 -11.56 -10.08
C ASN A 16 22.32 -10.25 -10.10
N GLY A 17 22.91 -9.19 -9.56
CA GLY A 17 22.44 -7.82 -9.73
C GLY A 17 22.56 -6.95 -8.49
N ARG A 18 21.80 -5.86 -8.49
CA ARG A 18 21.85 -4.82 -7.46
C ARG A 18 20.45 -4.38 -7.09
N LYS A 19 20.22 -4.22 -5.78
CA LYS A 19 19.02 -3.63 -5.21
C LYS A 19 19.40 -2.34 -4.49
N ILE A 20 18.56 -1.31 -4.62
CA ILE A 20 18.83 0.02 -4.06
C ILE A 20 17.86 0.32 -2.93
N TRP A 21 18.33 1.14 -2.00
CA TRP A 21 17.56 1.66 -0.86
C TRP A 21 16.83 0.59 -0.06
N ILE A 22 17.54 -0.49 0.25
CA ILE A 22 17.02 -1.60 1.04
C ILE A 22 17.13 -1.24 2.51
N SER A 23 15.98 -1.08 3.16
CA SER A 23 15.90 -0.98 4.62
C SER A 23 16.51 -2.22 5.25
N ASN A 24 17.39 -2.03 6.22
CA ASN A 24 18.19 -3.07 6.87
C ASN A 24 19.19 -3.79 5.94
N GLY A 25 19.43 -3.33 4.71
CA GLY A 25 20.30 -4.01 3.77
C GLY A 25 21.75 -4.23 4.24
N GLY A 26 22.23 -3.37 5.15
CA GLY A 26 23.57 -3.48 5.74
C GLY A 26 23.66 -4.40 6.95
N ILE A 27 22.53 -4.86 7.49
CA ILE A 27 22.45 -5.60 8.76
C ILE A 27 21.58 -6.85 8.70
N ALA A 28 20.84 -7.06 7.60
CA ALA A 28 19.99 -8.23 7.43
C ALA A 28 20.83 -9.47 7.08
N GLU A 29 20.44 -10.60 7.66
CA GLU A 29 21.00 -11.92 7.36
C GLU A 29 20.11 -12.71 6.38
N ILE A 30 18.83 -12.32 6.25
CA ILE A 30 17.86 -12.93 5.34
C ILE A 30 17.21 -11.84 4.48
N PHE A 31 17.08 -12.10 3.19
CA PHE A 31 16.48 -11.20 2.22
C PHE A 31 15.36 -11.90 1.45
N THR A 32 14.21 -11.24 1.30
CA THR A 32 13.25 -11.58 0.24
C THR A 32 13.67 -10.86 -1.03
N VAL A 33 14.20 -11.61 -2.02
CA VAL A 33 14.74 -11.05 -3.26
C VAL A 33 13.85 -11.36 -4.44
N PHE A 34 13.41 -10.32 -5.14
CA PHE A 34 12.68 -10.45 -6.39
C PHE A 34 13.65 -10.37 -7.57
N ALA A 35 13.69 -11.38 -8.42
CA ALA A 35 14.58 -11.43 -9.59
C ALA A 35 13.82 -11.90 -10.83
N LYS A 36 14.27 -11.45 -12.01
CA LYS A 36 13.76 -11.98 -13.28
C LYS A 36 14.39 -13.36 -13.48
N THR A 37 13.57 -14.39 -13.43
CA THR A 37 13.99 -15.75 -13.71
C THR A 37 13.71 -16.04 -15.17
N GLN A 38 14.75 -16.40 -15.92
CA GLN A 38 14.62 -16.82 -17.31
C GLN A 38 14.44 -18.33 -17.33
N VAL A 39 13.39 -18.81 -17.99
CA VAL A 39 13.23 -20.23 -18.31
C VAL A 39 13.18 -20.34 -19.82
N LYS A 40 14.06 -21.19 -20.34
CA LYS A 40 14.02 -21.63 -21.72
C LYS A 40 12.99 -22.75 -21.79
N ASP A 41 11.93 -22.53 -22.54
CA ASP A 41 10.98 -23.58 -22.90
C ASP A 41 11.75 -24.62 -23.74
N MET A 42 11.83 -25.85 -23.24
CA MET A 42 12.59 -26.92 -23.88
C MET A 42 11.87 -27.50 -25.12
N THR A 43 10.59 -27.19 -25.28
CA THR A 43 9.74 -27.61 -26.40
C THR A 43 9.71 -26.57 -27.53
N THR A 44 9.63 -25.28 -27.21
CA THR A 44 9.57 -24.19 -28.21
C THR A 44 10.91 -23.49 -28.41
N GLY A 45 11.85 -23.65 -27.47
CA GLY A 45 13.13 -22.92 -27.45
C GLY A 45 13.01 -21.47 -26.98
N GLU A 46 11.80 -20.97 -26.71
CA GLU A 46 11.56 -19.59 -26.33
C GLU A 46 11.99 -19.31 -24.89
N VAL A 47 12.56 -18.13 -24.65
CA VAL A 47 12.95 -17.70 -23.30
C VAL A 47 11.93 -16.71 -22.78
N HIS A 48 11.15 -17.13 -21.78
CA HIS A 48 10.24 -16.23 -21.07
C HIS A 48 10.83 -15.83 -19.73
N GLY A 49 10.79 -14.54 -19.44
CA GLY A 49 11.27 -14.01 -18.16
C GLY A 49 10.11 -13.58 -17.28
N LYS A 50 9.89 -14.29 -16.17
CA LYS A 50 8.93 -13.90 -15.14
C LYS A 50 9.67 -13.41 -13.89
N ILE A 51 8.98 -12.66 -13.03
CA ILE A 51 9.54 -12.27 -11.73
C ILE A 51 9.25 -13.38 -10.74
N SER A 52 10.28 -13.91 -10.09
CA SER A 52 10.15 -14.86 -8.99
C SER A 52 10.68 -14.23 -7.69
N ALA A 53 10.23 -14.77 -6.56
CA ALA A 53 10.68 -14.35 -5.22
C ALA A 53 11.55 -15.45 -4.61
N PHE A 54 12.60 -15.06 -3.90
CA PHE A 54 13.55 -15.97 -3.27
C PHE A 54 13.81 -15.57 -1.83
N ILE A 55 14.00 -16.54 -0.95
CA ILE A 55 14.62 -16.34 0.36
C ILE A 55 16.13 -16.51 0.19
N VAL A 56 16.87 -15.42 0.33
CA VAL A 56 18.34 -15.41 0.15
C VAL A 56 18.99 -15.15 1.49
N GLU A 57 19.81 -16.08 1.95
CA GLU A 57 20.64 -15.89 3.13
C GLU A 57 21.94 -15.20 2.73
N LYS A 58 22.43 -14.30 3.59
CA LYS A 58 23.69 -13.58 3.39
C LYS A 58 24.88 -14.54 3.27
N ASP A 59 24.84 -15.63 4.03
CA ASP A 59 25.88 -16.65 4.11
C ASP A 59 25.95 -17.57 2.88
N PHE A 60 25.03 -17.45 1.92
CA PHE A 60 25.16 -18.13 0.61
C PHE A 60 26.37 -17.62 -0.20
N GLY A 61 27.03 -16.55 0.23
CA GLY A 61 28.19 -15.98 -0.41
C GLY A 61 27.83 -15.11 -1.61
N GLY A 62 28.68 -14.13 -1.93
CA GLY A 62 28.42 -13.17 -3.01
C GLY A 62 27.34 -12.11 -2.70
N VAL A 63 26.82 -12.08 -1.47
CA VAL A 63 25.91 -11.03 -0.97
C VAL A 63 26.73 -9.99 -0.22
N THR A 64 26.70 -8.74 -0.68
CA THR A 64 27.39 -7.62 -0.02
C THR A 64 26.49 -6.39 0.04
N SER A 65 26.79 -5.47 0.94
CA SER A 65 26.04 -4.22 1.08
C SER A 65 26.96 -2.99 0.97
N GLY A 66 26.41 -1.92 0.42
CA GLY A 66 27.07 -0.61 0.40
C GLY A 66 27.00 0.10 1.76
N PRO A 67 27.65 1.26 1.92
CA PRO A 67 27.57 2.04 3.15
C PRO A 67 26.13 2.56 3.40
N PRO A 68 25.77 2.84 4.66
CA PRO A 68 24.49 3.47 5.00
C PRO A 68 24.29 4.81 4.28
N GLN A 69 23.14 4.95 3.63
CA GLN A 69 22.77 6.15 2.87
C GLN A 69 22.48 7.35 3.78
N LYS A 70 23.01 8.51 3.41
CA LYS A 70 22.66 9.80 4.03
C LYS A 70 21.31 10.27 3.48
N LYS A 71 20.35 10.53 4.36
CA LYS A 71 18.96 10.86 4.01
C LYS A 71 18.37 11.92 4.94
N MET A 72 17.29 12.56 4.48
CA MET A 72 16.60 13.67 5.18
C MET A 72 16.13 13.27 6.58
N GLY A 73 15.37 12.19 6.68
CA GLY A 73 14.78 11.66 7.90
C GLY A 73 14.97 10.16 8.04
N ILE A 74 14.33 9.57 9.04
CA ILE A 74 14.44 8.18 9.49
C ILE A 74 15.91 7.74 9.56
N LYS A 75 16.79 8.65 10.02
CA LYS A 75 18.25 8.50 9.93
C LYS A 75 18.79 7.28 10.67
N ALA A 76 18.08 6.84 11.71
CA ALA A 76 18.41 5.64 12.47
C ALA A 76 18.13 4.33 11.70
N SER A 77 17.23 4.35 10.72
CA SER A 77 16.97 3.18 9.88
C SER A 77 18.16 2.93 8.95
N ASN A 78 18.73 1.73 8.98
CA ASN A 78 19.75 1.34 8.01
C ASN A 78 19.13 1.32 6.61
N THR A 79 19.80 1.92 5.64
CA THR A 79 19.36 1.93 4.23
C THR A 79 20.60 1.81 3.38
N THR A 80 20.74 0.72 2.63
CA THR A 80 21.94 0.48 1.81
C THR A 80 21.54 0.01 0.43
N GLU A 81 22.54 -0.08 -0.43
CA GLU A 81 22.44 -0.97 -1.58
C GLU A 81 22.79 -2.39 -1.14
N VAL A 82 22.26 -3.38 -1.87
CA VAL A 82 22.60 -4.79 -1.69
C VAL A 82 22.97 -5.34 -3.07
N HIS A 83 24.14 -5.96 -3.14
CA HIS A 83 24.73 -6.51 -4.35
C HIS A 83 24.74 -8.03 -4.24
N PHE A 84 24.34 -8.68 -5.33
CA PHE A 84 24.33 -10.13 -5.49
C PHE A 84 25.28 -10.44 -6.65
N ASN A 85 26.37 -11.14 -6.38
CA ASN A 85 27.37 -11.55 -7.36
C ASN A 85 27.53 -13.07 -7.33
N ASN A 86 26.98 -13.74 -8.34
CA ASN A 86 27.00 -15.19 -8.49
C ASN A 86 26.52 -15.94 -7.23
N VAL A 87 25.48 -15.42 -6.58
CA VAL A 87 24.92 -16.02 -5.36
C VAL A 87 24.18 -17.29 -5.73
N ARG A 88 24.58 -18.42 -5.15
CA ARG A 88 23.90 -19.71 -5.36
C ARG A 88 22.76 -19.84 -4.37
N VAL A 89 21.54 -19.72 -4.86
CA VAL A 89 20.31 -19.84 -4.07
C VAL A 89 19.70 -21.22 -4.30
N PRO A 90 19.52 -22.06 -3.27
CA PRO A 90 18.90 -23.37 -3.43
C PRO A 90 17.50 -23.29 -4.08
N ALA A 91 17.11 -24.30 -4.85
CA ALA A 91 15.84 -24.27 -5.58
C ALA A 91 14.61 -24.25 -4.64
N GLU A 92 14.74 -24.88 -3.47
CA GLU A 92 13.78 -24.90 -2.37
C GLU A 92 13.58 -23.54 -1.68
N ASN A 93 14.50 -22.60 -1.88
CA ASN A 93 14.39 -21.23 -1.37
C ASN A 93 13.55 -20.33 -2.29
N LEU A 94 12.99 -20.87 -3.37
CA LEU A 94 11.94 -20.21 -4.16
C LEU A 94 10.71 -19.99 -3.26
N LEU A 95 10.32 -18.74 -3.11
CA LEU A 95 9.13 -18.36 -2.33
C LEU A 95 7.92 -18.35 -3.27
N GLY A 96 6.99 -19.28 -3.04
CA GLY A 96 5.85 -19.51 -3.92
C GLY A 96 6.26 -20.19 -5.22
N ASP A 97 5.41 -20.10 -6.24
CA ASP A 97 5.66 -20.75 -7.52
C ASP A 97 6.56 -19.91 -8.45
N PHE A 98 7.13 -20.57 -9.45
CA PHE A 98 7.89 -19.89 -10.49
C PHE A 98 7.04 -18.79 -11.16
N GLY A 99 7.57 -17.56 -11.19
CA GLY A 99 6.89 -16.43 -11.81
C GLY A 99 5.79 -15.76 -10.97
N ASP A 100 5.50 -16.27 -9.78
CA ASP A 100 4.52 -15.67 -8.85
C ASP A 100 5.07 -14.46 -8.08
N GLY A 101 6.33 -14.08 -8.31
CA GLY A 101 7.03 -13.04 -7.55
C GLY A 101 6.35 -11.67 -7.59
N TYR A 102 5.69 -11.30 -8.70
CA TYR A 102 4.93 -10.05 -8.75
C TYR A 102 3.72 -10.06 -7.81
N LYS A 103 2.96 -11.16 -7.82
CA LYS A 103 1.79 -11.35 -6.94
C LYS A 103 2.21 -11.34 -5.46
N ILE A 104 3.30 -12.03 -5.13
CA ILE A 104 3.87 -12.03 -3.79
C ILE A 104 4.29 -10.62 -3.37
N ALA A 105 5.00 -9.89 -4.24
CA ALA A 105 5.40 -8.51 -3.97
C ALA A 105 4.19 -7.61 -3.69
N MET A 106 3.12 -7.71 -4.50
CA MET A 106 1.92 -6.90 -4.31
C MET A 106 1.20 -7.22 -2.98
N ASN A 107 1.13 -8.49 -2.60
CA ASN A 107 0.55 -8.90 -1.32
C ASN A 107 1.35 -8.35 -0.11
N ILE A 108 2.67 -8.47 -0.15
CA ILE A 108 3.56 -7.94 0.90
C ILE A 108 3.43 -6.41 0.98
N LEU A 109 3.44 -5.72 -0.17
CA LEU A 109 3.26 -4.26 -0.20
C LEU A 109 1.91 -3.85 0.36
N ASN A 110 0.84 -4.61 0.13
CA ASN A 110 -0.46 -4.29 0.68
C ASN A 110 -0.46 -4.33 2.22
N SER A 111 0.12 -5.36 2.81
CA SER A 111 0.32 -5.42 4.26
C SER A 111 1.21 -4.26 4.76
N GLY A 112 2.31 -3.98 4.04
CA GLY A 112 3.23 -2.88 4.37
C GLY A 112 2.59 -1.49 4.31
N ARG A 113 1.67 -1.24 3.38
CA ARG A 113 0.88 0.00 3.31
C ARG A 113 0.01 0.18 4.55
N PHE A 114 -0.62 -0.89 5.02
CA PHE A 114 -1.43 -0.83 6.23
C PHE A 114 -0.57 -0.58 7.48
N ALA A 115 0.60 -1.22 7.59
CA ALA A 115 1.53 -0.95 8.69
C ALA A 115 1.96 0.53 8.75
N VAL A 116 2.16 1.18 7.60
CA VAL A 116 2.43 2.62 7.51
C VAL A 116 1.27 3.43 8.11
N VAL A 117 0.02 3.12 7.75
CA VAL A 117 -1.16 3.81 8.30
C VAL A 117 -1.14 3.74 9.83
N CYS A 118 -0.97 2.54 10.40
CA CYS A 118 -0.98 2.34 11.85
C CYS A 118 0.09 3.18 12.57
N ALA A 119 1.31 3.24 12.02
CA ALA A 119 2.38 4.07 12.57
C ALA A 119 2.04 5.58 12.54
N LEU A 120 1.34 6.02 11.49
CA LEU A 120 0.97 7.42 11.32
C LEU A 120 -0.17 7.86 12.24
N VAL A 121 -1.08 6.96 12.61
CA VAL A 121 -2.12 7.23 13.62
C VAL A 121 -1.49 7.70 14.93
N GLY A 122 -0.53 6.93 15.46
CA GLY A 122 0.19 7.30 16.69
C GLY A 122 1.03 8.56 16.55
N THR A 123 1.65 8.76 15.37
CA THR A 123 2.44 9.96 15.08
C THR A 123 1.59 11.23 15.10
N ILE A 124 0.45 11.22 14.40
CA ILE A 124 -0.49 12.34 14.37
C ILE A 124 -0.99 12.68 15.78
N ARG A 125 -1.38 11.66 16.57
CA ARG A 125 -1.84 11.84 17.95
C ARG A 125 -0.79 12.57 18.80
N LYS A 126 0.47 12.13 18.72
CA LYS A 126 1.58 12.75 19.47
C LYS A 126 1.80 14.21 19.09
N LEU A 127 1.65 14.56 17.82
CA LEU A 127 1.80 15.94 17.33
C LEU A 127 0.66 16.84 17.79
N ILE A 128 -0.57 16.32 17.81
CA ILE A 128 -1.73 17.05 18.34
C ILE A 128 -1.52 17.36 19.82
N ILE A 129 -1.18 16.36 20.65
CA ILE A 129 -0.92 16.57 22.09
C ILE A 129 0.14 17.64 22.30
N LYS A 130 1.22 17.61 21.51
CA LYS A 130 2.29 18.60 21.61
C LYS A 130 1.81 20.01 21.25
N ALA A 131 1.06 20.15 20.16
CA ALA A 131 0.53 21.44 19.72
C ALA A 131 -0.51 21.99 20.70
N THR A 132 -1.42 21.15 21.21
CA THR A 132 -2.46 21.57 22.16
C THR A 132 -1.87 22.00 23.49
N ASN A 133 -0.89 21.25 24.02
CA ASN A 133 -0.23 21.60 25.28
C ASN A 133 0.53 22.93 25.17
N PHE A 134 1.22 23.14 24.04
CA PHE A 134 1.88 24.42 23.79
C PHE A 134 0.87 25.55 23.66
N ALA A 135 -0.23 25.35 22.91
CA ALA A 135 -1.24 26.37 22.71
C ALA A 135 -1.96 26.79 24.01
N ALA A 136 -2.15 25.84 24.94
CA ALA A 136 -2.79 26.07 26.21
C ALA A 136 -1.91 26.81 27.24
N THR A 137 -0.58 26.82 27.04
CA THR A 137 0.38 27.39 27.99
C THR A 137 1.12 28.62 27.46
N ARG A 138 1.20 28.78 26.14
CA ARG A 138 1.86 29.93 25.52
C ARG A 138 0.94 31.14 25.52
N GLU A 139 1.37 32.21 26.17
CA GLU A 139 0.69 33.50 26.13
C GLU A 139 1.24 34.42 25.03
N GLN A 140 0.34 35.06 24.29
CA GLN A 140 0.67 36.16 23.37
C GLN A 140 -0.56 37.05 23.19
N SER A 141 -0.33 38.37 23.14
CA SER A 141 -1.41 39.37 23.09
C SER A 141 -2.35 39.28 24.30
N GLY A 142 -1.78 39.05 25.49
CA GLY A 142 -2.50 39.08 26.77
C GLY A 142 -3.34 37.85 27.11
N THR A 143 -3.24 36.76 26.34
CA THR A 143 -3.97 35.51 26.63
C THR A 143 -3.27 34.28 26.04
N CYS A 144 -3.64 33.08 26.50
CA CYS A 144 -3.17 31.82 25.90
C CYS A 144 -3.54 31.77 24.42
N ILE A 145 -2.62 31.30 23.58
CA ILE A 145 -2.86 31.29 22.14
C ILE A 145 -3.98 30.34 21.71
N SER A 146 -4.40 29.41 22.57
CA SER A 146 -5.61 28.59 22.41
C SER A 146 -6.90 29.41 22.27
N ASN A 147 -6.92 30.66 22.74
CA ASN A 147 -8.06 31.56 22.63
C ASN A 147 -8.14 32.27 21.27
N HIS A 148 -7.09 32.19 20.46
CA HIS A 148 -7.07 32.79 19.12
C HIS A 148 -7.73 31.85 18.11
N GLY A 149 -8.77 32.33 17.42
CA GLY A 149 -9.54 31.53 16.46
C GLY A 149 -8.70 30.88 15.34
N ILE A 150 -7.58 31.51 14.96
CA ILE A 150 -6.64 30.93 13.98
C ILE A 150 -5.95 29.66 14.51
N ILE A 151 -5.63 29.60 15.80
CA ILE A 151 -5.05 28.42 16.44
C ILE A 151 -6.11 27.34 16.61
N GLN A 152 -7.32 27.71 17.03
CA GLN A 152 -8.46 26.79 17.14
C GLN A 152 -8.75 26.10 15.81
N LYS A 153 -8.74 26.84 14.70
CA LYS A 153 -8.93 26.29 13.35
C LYS A 153 -7.86 25.26 12.98
N LYS A 154 -6.60 25.53 13.31
CA LYS A 154 -5.48 24.59 13.07
C LYS A 154 -5.65 23.31 13.88
N LEU A 155 -5.86 23.44 15.19
CA LEU A 155 -6.05 22.30 16.09
C LEU A 155 -7.27 21.46 15.69
N ALA A 156 -8.39 22.09 15.35
CA ALA A 156 -9.58 21.39 14.87
C ALA A 156 -9.29 20.58 13.60
N ARG A 157 -8.58 21.17 12.62
CA ARG A 157 -8.20 20.47 11.39
C ARG A 157 -7.24 19.31 11.64
N MET A 158 -6.27 19.49 12.55
CA MET A 158 -5.37 18.40 12.93
C MET A 158 -6.14 17.22 13.56
N VAL A 159 -7.10 17.49 14.44
CA VAL A 159 -7.94 16.45 15.05
C VAL A 159 -8.84 15.77 14.03
N MET A 160 -9.44 16.51 13.09
CA MET A 160 -10.22 15.91 11.99
C MET A 160 -9.36 14.96 11.15
N TYR A 161 -8.13 15.35 10.82
CA TYR A 161 -7.18 14.48 10.12
C TYR A 161 -6.86 13.21 10.90
N HIS A 162 -6.64 13.34 12.21
CA HIS A 162 -6.42 12.17 13.07
C HIS A 162 -7.61 11.24 13.09
N TYR A 163 -8.80 11.78 13.32
CA TYR A 163 -10.03 11.03 13.46
C TYR A 163 -10.32 10.20 12.20
N VAL A 164 -10.21 10.80 11.01
CA VAL A 164 -10.40 10.07 9.74
C VAL A 164 -9.32 8.99 9.56
N THR A 165 -8.06 9.33 9.82
CA THR A 165 -6.94 8.38 9.66
C THR A 165 -7.09 7.17 10.59
N GLU A 166 -7.41 7.42 11.86
CA GLU A 166 -7.63 6.38 12.87
C GLU A 166 -8.86 5.53 12.56
N SER A 167 -9.97 6.16 12.17
CA SER A 167 -11.19 5.45 11.78
C SER A 167 -10.94 4.51 10.60
N MET A 168 -10.23 4.98 9.56
CA MET A 168 -9.86 4.14 8.42
C MET A 168 -8.94 2.99 8.84
N ALA A 169 -7.96 3.26 9.72
CA ALA A 169 -7.03 2.24 10.20
C ALA A 169 -7.75 1.10 10.91
N TYR A 170 -8.61 1.43 11.88
CA TYR A 170 -9.35 0.44 12.66
C TYR A 170 -10.44 -0.27 11.85
N MET A 171 -11.05 0.42 10.88
CA MET A 171 -11.97 -0.22 9.94
C MET A 171 -11.25 -1.28 9.10
N ILE A 172 -10.07 -0.97 8.57
CA ILE A 172 -9.29 -1.92 7.78
C ILE A 172 -8.81 -3.10 8.63
N SER A 173 -8.27 -2.87 9.83
CA SER A 173 -7.88 -3.99 10.70
C SER A 173 -9.07 -4.89 11.04
N GLY A 174 -10.22 -4.29 11.38
CA GLY A 174 -11.43 -5.06 11.67
C GLY A 174 -11.92 -5.89 10.49
N ASN A 175 -11.75 -5.40 9.26
CA ASN A 175 -12.05 -6.17 8.04
C ASN A 175 -11.02 -7.28 7.80
N LEU A 176 -9.73 -7.01 8.04
CA LEU A 176 -8.66 -8.02 7.93
C LEU A 176 -8.85 -9.16 8.95
N ASP A 177 -9.21 -8.84 10.19
CA ASP A 177 -9.49 -9.83 11.25
C ASP A 177 -10.71 -10.69 10.93
N LYS A 178 -11.67 -10.15 10.16
CA LYS A 178 -12.82 -10.88 9.61
C LYS A 178 -12.51 -11.63 8.31
N HIS A 179 -11.24 -11.63 7.87
CA HIS A 179 -10.80 -12.23 6.62
C HIS A 179 -11.53 -11.72 5.38
N VAL A 180 -11.95 -10.44 5.40
CA VAL A 180 -12.51 -9.79 4.22
C VAL A 180 -11.42 -9.75 3.14
N SER A 181 -11.69 -10.41 2.02
CA SER A 181 -10.85 -10.38 0.83
C SER A 181 -10.96 -9.04 0.10
N ASP A 182 -9.95 -8.70 -0.70
CA ASP A 182 -9.99 -7.57 -1.65
C ASP A 182 -10.10 -6.18 -1.01
N LEU A 183 -9.25 -5.90 -0.02
CA LEU A 183 -9.12 -4.59 0.63
C LEU A 183 -8.01 -3.72 0.02
N HIS A 184 -7.52 -4.07 -1.16
CA HIS A 184 -6.32 -3.46 -1.73
C HIS A 184 -6.52 -1.97 -2.06
N LEU A 185 -7.73 -1.59 -2.48
CA LEU A 185 -8.07 -0.20 -2.80
C LEU A 185 -8.25 0.63 -1.52
N GLU A 186 -8.93 0.10 -0.52
CA GLU A 186 -9.16 0.73 0.79
C GLU A 186 -7.83 1.01 1.47
N VAL A 187 -6.92 0.02 1.48
CA VAL A 187 -5.57 0.14 2.04
C VAL A 187 -4.78 1.20 1.28
N ALA A 188 -4.86 1.26 -0.06
CA ALA A 188 -4.18 2.29 -0.83
C ALA A 188 -4.72 3.70 -0.53
N ILE A 189 -6.05 3.87 -0.50
CA ILE A 189 -6.72 5.13 -0.12
C ILE A 189 -6.26 5.57 1.27
N CYS A 190 -6.29 4.64 2.23
CA CYS A 190 -5.93 4.92 3.61
C CYS A 190 -4.45 5.31 3.73
N LYS A 191 -3.54 4.63 3.03
CA LYS A 191 -2.11 4.99 3.03
C LYS A 191 -1.88 6.39 2.43
N ILE A 192 -2.54 6.72 1.32
CA ILE A 192 -2.46 8.06 0.71
C ILE A 192 -2.92 9.11 1.73
N PHE A 193 -4.14 8.94 2.26
CA PHE A 193 -4.74 9.90 3.18
C PHE A 193 -3.90 10.05 4.44
N ALA A 194 -3.53 8.95 5.11
CA ALA A 194 -2.76 8.97 6.34
C ALA A 194 -1.42 9.68 6.19
N SER A 195 -0.68 9.41 5.11
CA SER A 195 0.63 10.03 4.86
C SER A 195 0.56 11.52 4.55
N GLU A 196 -0.52 11.98 3.92
CA GLU A 196 -0.75 13.40 3.65
C GLU A 196 -1.33 14.13 4.87
N ALA A 197 -2.27 13.51 5.58
CA ALA A 197 -2.79 13.98 6.86
C ALA A 197 -1.66 14.18 7.89
N ALA A 198 -0.76 13.20 8.02
CA ALA A 198 0.40 13.32 8.90
C ALA A 198 1.33 14.48 8.48
N TRP A 199 1.50 14.71 7.18
CA TRP A 199 2.29 15.82 6.66
C TRP A 199 1.65 17.19 6.97
N GLU A 200 0.33 17.33 6.78
CA GLU A 200 -0.39 18.56 7.13
C GLU A 200 -0.35 18.82 8.65
N VAL A 201 -0.51 17.77 9.46
CA VAL A 201 -0.49 17.88 10.93
C VAL A 201 0.89 18.30 11.44
N ILE A 202 1.98 17.74 10.91
CA ILE A 202 3.33 18.11 11.36
C ILE A 202 3.68 19.55 10.97
N ASP A 203 3.29 19.98 9.78
CA ASP A 203 3.51 21.34 9.30
C ASP A 203 2.77 22.34 10.18
N GLU A 204 1.49 22.06 10.47
CA GLU A 204 0.70 22.89 11.37
C GLU A 204 1.17 22.86 12.82
N CYS A 205 1.70 21.72 13.30
CA CYS A 205 2.31 21.61 14.62
C CYS A 205 3.51 22.56 14.73
N ILE A 206 4.39 22.60 13.72
CA ILE A 206 5.51 23.55 13.68
C ILE A 206 4.99 24.99 13.69
N GLN A 207 3.95 25.29 12.91
CA GLN A 207 3.37 26.62 12.85
C GLN A 207 2.75 27.08 14.19
N VAL A 208 2.10 26.17 14.94
CA VAL A 208 1.56 26.44 16.28
C VAL A 208 2.69 26.69 17.29
N LEU A 209 3.80 25.94 17.19
CA LEU A 209 4.96 26.10 18.07
C LEU A 209 5.83 27.33 17.72
N GLY A 210 5.63 27.93 16.54
CA GLY A 210 6.43 29.05 16.05
C GLY A 210 7.92 28.70 15.96
N GLY A 211 8.79 29.60 16.41
CA GLY A 211 10.25 29.40 16.35
C GLY A 211 10.73 28.12 17.05
N ILE A 212 10.04 27.67 18.12
CA ILE A 212 10.37 26.43 18.84
C ILE A 212 10.17 25.20 17.93
N GLY A 213 9.19 25.24 17.03
CA GLY A 213 8.91 24.17 16.09
C GLY A 213 10.07 23.94 15.10
N TYR A 214 10.82 24.99 14.78
CA TYR A 214 11.99 24.94 13.91
C TYR A 214 13.27 24.48 14.63
N MET A 215 13.33 24.64 15.95
CA MET A 215 14.51 24.27 16.74
C MET A 215 14.62 22.75 16.93
N LYS A 216 15.84 22.21 16.80
CA LYS A 216 16.15 20.80 17.05
C LYS A 216 15.74 20.34 18.46
N ALA A 217 15.94 21.19 19.48
CA ALA A 217 15.53 20.89 20.86
C ALA A 217 14.00 20.70 21.00
N GLY A 218 13.21 21.32 20.11
CA GLY A 218 11.77 21.09 20.03
C GLY A 218 11.41 19.70 19.50
N GLY A 219 12.31 19.03 18.76
CA GLY A 219 12.17 17.66 18.27
C GLY A 219 11.10 17.44 17.18
N VAL A 220 10.31 18.47 16.84
CA VAL A 220 9.23 18.39 15.85
C VAL A 220 9.80 18.41 14.43
N GLU A 221 10.85 19.20 14.18
CA GLU A 221 11.57 19.20 12.89
C GLU A 221 12.06 17.80 12.49
N GLN A 222 12.50 16.99 13.46
CA GLN A 222 12.92 15.62 13.18
C GLN A 222 11.76 14.79 12.67
N ILE A 223 10.58 14.87 13.31
CA ILE A 223 9.39 14.15 12.87
C ILE A 223 8.98 14.61 11.47
N MET A 224 9.09 15.90 11.15
CA MET A 224 8.82 16.41 9.80
C MET A 224 9.76 15.79 8.76
N ARG A 225 11.06 15.77 9.05
CA ARG A 225 12.05 15.11 8.18
C ARG A 225 11.74 13.63 7.99
N ASP A 226 11.35 12.95 9.06
CA ASP A 226 11.02 11.53 9.05
C ASP A 226 9.75 11.25 8.26
N LEU A 227 8.74 12.11 8.34
CA LEU A 227 7.44 11.93 7.68
C LEU A 227 7.48 12.05 6.16
N ARG A 228 8.44 12.80 5.60
CA ARG A 228 8.46 13.10 4.16
C ARG A 228 8.51 11.84 3.29
N ILE A 229 9.19 10.79 3.76
CA ILE A 229 9.37 9.55 2.99
C ILE A 229 8.08 8.71 2.91
N PHE A 230 7.14 8.83 3.86
CA PHE A 230 5.92 8.01 3.89
C PHE A 230 4.96 8.30 2.73
N ARG A 231 5.10 9.45 2.06
CA ARG A 231 4.40 9.77 0.81
C ARG A 231 5.02 9.11 -0.43
N ILE A 232 6.18 8.46 -0.28
CA ILE A 232 7.00 7.89 -1.37
C ILE A 232 7.15 6.37 -1.20
N LEU A 233 7.54 5.89 -0.02
CA LEU A 233 7.71 4.45 0.23
C LEU A 233 6.37 3.70 0.23
N GLN A 234 6.42 2.38 0.08
CA GLN A 234 5.25 1.49 -0.01
C GLN A 234 4.29 1.87 -1.16
N GLY A 235 4.86 2.36 -2.27
CA GLY A 235 4.14 2.95 -3.40
C GLY A 235 3.99 4.46 -3.22
N THR A 236 4.46 5.23 -4.21
CA THR A 236 4.28 6.68 -4.17
C THR A 236 2.80 7.01 -4.19
N ASN A 237 2.39 8.08 -3.50
CA ASN A 237 0.98 8.43 -3.45
C ASN A 237 0.40 8.68 -4.85
N ASP A 238 1.22 9.15 -5.81
CA ASP A 238 0.80 9.37 -7.20
C ASP A 238 0.50 8.06 -7.93
N VAL A 239 1.38 7.06 -7.79
CA VAL A 239 1.13 5.71 -8.34
C VAL A 239 -0.07 5.07 -7.67
N LEU A 240 -0.24 5.23 -6.35
CA LEU A 240 -1.39 4.70 -5.65
C LEU A 240 -2.71 5.38 -6.05
N ARG A 241 -2.70 6.67 -6.39
CA ARG A 241 -3.88 7.35 -6.94
C ARG A 241 -4.29 6.76 -8.28
N VAL A 242 -3.32 6.52 -9.16
CA VAL A 242 -3.57 5.85 -10.45
C VAL A 242 -4.10 4.44 -10.21
N PHE A 243 -3.51 3.69 -9.27
CA PHE A 243 -3.97 2.36 -8.89
C PHE A 243 -5.42 2.38 -8.37
N VAL A 244 -5.77 3.32 -7.49
CA VAL A 244 -7.13 3.47 -6.97
C VAL A 244 -8.12 3.80 -8.09
N ALA A 245 -7.75 4.72 -8.99
CA ALA A 245 -8.60 5.12 -10.11
C ALA A 245 -8.85 3.95 -11.08
N LEU A 246 -7.79 3.28 -11.54
CA LEU A 246 -7.90 2.18 -12.50
C LEU A 246 -8.56 0.94 -11.87
N GLY A 247 -8.21 0.60 -10.63
CA GLY A 247 -8.79 -0.53 -9.92
C GLY A 247 -10.29 -0.34 -9.67
N GLY A 248 -10.72 0.85 -9.25
CA GLY A 248 -12.14 1.16 -9.08
C GLY A 248 -12.93 1.10 -10.40
N LEU A 249 -12.33 1.52 -11.51
CA LEU A 249 -12.95 1.41 -12.84
C LEU A 249 -13.08 -0.04 -13.30
N GLN A 250 -12.07 -0.88 -13.04
CA GLN A 250 -12.11 -2.29 -13.42
C GLN A 250 -13.24 -3.04 -12.71
N VAL A 251 -13.46 -2.79 -11.41
CA VAL A 251 -14.61 -3.33 -10.66
C VAL A 251 -15.94 -2.84 -11.24
N SER A 252 -15.99 -1.58 -11.68
CA SER A 252 -17.20 -0.98 -12.26
C SER A 252 -17.54 -1.56 -13.64
N VAL A 253 -16.53 -1.91 -14.45
CA VAL A 253 -16.70 -2.46 -15.81
C VAL A 253 -16.93 -3.97 -15.82
N LEU A 254 -16.21 -4.72 -14.98
CA LEU A 254 -16.22 -6.20 -15.00
C LEU A 254 -17.20 -6.82 -13.99
N GLY A 255 -17.87 -5.99 -13.18
CA GLY A 255 -18.68 -6.43 -12.04
C GLY A 255 -17.82 -6.91 -10.86
N PRO A 256 -18.41 -7.08 -9.67
CA PRO A 256 -17.69 -7.61 -8.51
C PRO A 256 -17.16 -9.03 -8.81
N PRO A 257 -15.98 -9.41 -8.27
CA PRO A 257 -15.54 -10.80 -8.32
C PRO A 257 -16.53 -11.71 -7.55
N SER A 258 -16.71 -12.94 -8.06
CA SER A 258 -17.57 -14.06 -7.63
C SER A 258 -18.36 -13.95 -6.29
N PRO A 259 -19.59 -14.52 -6.23
CA PRO A 259 -20.47 -14.41 -5.07
C PRO A 259 -19.79 -14.97 -3.81
N GLY A 260 -19.54 -14.08 -2.83
CA GLY A 260 -18.76 -14.37 -1.64
C GLY A 260 -17.80 -13.24 -1.24
N SER A 261 -17.47 -12.33 -2.17
CA SER A 261 -16.77 -11.09 -1.84
C SER A 261 -17.78 -10.07 -1.27
N SER A 262 -17.57 -9.61 -0.04
CA SER A 262 -18.22 -8.40 0.46
C SER A 262 -17.60 -7.23 -0.31
N ALA A 263 -18.18 -6.93 -1.48
CA ALA A 263 -17.67 -5.87 -2.35
C ALA A 263 -17.52 -4.57 -1.55
N PRO A 264 -16.36 -3.88 -1.64
CA PRO A 264 -16.22 -2.60 -1.00
C PRO A 264 -17.19 -1.57 -1.58
N LEU A 265 -17.55 -0.60 -0.75
CA LEU A 265 -18.50 0.49 -0.99
C LEU A 265 -18.25 1.34 -2.26
N LEU A 266 -17.15 1.12 -2.99
CA LEU A 266 -16.81 1.85 -4.22
C LEU A 266 -17.50 1.33 -5.49
N GLY A 267 -18.18 0.18 -5.45
CA GLY A 267 -18.88 -0.40 -6.60
C GLY A 267 -20.34 0.06 -6.73
N LEU A 268 -20.62 1.37 -6.85
CA LEU A 268 -21.97 1.84 -7.19
C LEU A 268 -22.10 2.10 -8.68
N ARG A 269 -23.01 1.35 -9.31
CA ARG A 269 -23.44 1.50 -10.71
C ARG A 269 -23.66 2.97 -11.06
N ALA A 270 -22.86 3.47 -11.99
CA ALA A 270 -22.99 4.80 -12.57
C ALA A 270 -23.98 4.79 -13.75
N ASP A 271 -25.25 4.49 -13.50
CA ASP A 271 -26.26 4.40 -14.58
C ASP A 271 -27.24 5.57 -14.68
N THR A 272 -27.17 6.58 -13.81
CA THR A 272 -28.11 7.72 -13.91
C THR A 272 -27.50 9.04 -13.47
N ILE A 273 -27.27 9.92 -14.46
CA ILE A 273 -26.82 11.29 -14.24
C ILE A 273 -28.00 12.11 -13.71
N GLY A 274 -27.87 12.64 -12.48
CA GLY A 274 -28.81 13.64 -11.94
C GLY A 274 -30.05 13.10 -11.23
N LEU A 275 -30.21 11.79 -11.06
CA LEU A 275 -31.25 11.19 -10.21
C LEU A 275 -30.66 10.74 -8.87
N PRO A 276 -31.41 10.79 -7.76
CA PRO A 276 -31.00 10.16 -6.51
C PRO A 276 -30.74 8.67 -6.77
N THR A 277 -29.67 8.11 -6.24
CA THR A 277 -29.33 6.69 -6.42
C THR A 277 -30.34 5.74 -5.77
N GLY A 278 -31.34 6.26 -5.03
CA GLY A 278 -32.34 5.49 -4.29
C GLY A 278 -31.80 4.78 -3.04
N ILE A 279 -30.49 4.86 -2.79
CA ILE A 279 -29.82 4.17 -1.68
C ILE A 279 -30.06 4.99 -0.40
N SER A 280 -30.55 4.37 0.68
CA SER A 280 -30.66 4.97 2.04
C SER A 280 -29.55 4.46 2.98
N LEU A 281 -29.02 5.34 3.84
CA LEU A 281 -28.10 5.00 4.93
C LEU A 281 -28.85 5.06 6.27
N GLU A 282 -30.14 5.42 6.23
CA GLU A 282 -31.03 5.33 7.38
C GLU A 282 -31.09 3.88 7.86
N GLY A 283 -31.03 3.68 9.18
CA GLY A 283 -30.89 2.36 9.79
C GLY A 283 -29.45 1.80 9.80
N VAL A 284 -28.52 2.39 9.03
CA VAL A 284 -27.08 2.06 9.09
C VAL A 284 -26.31 3.11 9.89
N VAL A 285 -26.64 4.39 9.71
CA VAL A 285 -26.08 5.50 10.51
C VAL A 285 -26.98 5.85 11.69
N SER A 286 -26.39 6.39 12.75
CA SER A 286 -27.15 6.96 13.87
C SER A 286 -28.09 8.06 13.37
N ALA A 287 -29.29 8.14 13.97
CA ALA A 287 -30.31 9.13 13.61
C ALA A 287 -29.78 10.58 13.63
N HIS A 288 -28.84 10.89 14.53
CA HIS A 288 -28.22 12.21 14.65
C HIS A 288 -27.26 12.58 13.50
N LEU A 289 -26.88 11.61 12.67
CA LEU A 289 -25.94 11.80 11.55
C LEU A 289 -26.61 11.65 10.18
N VAL A 290 -27.92 11.46 10.11
CA VAL A 290 -28.66 11.24 8.84
C VAL A 290 -28.45 12.40 7.87
N ASP A 291 -28.51 13.65 8.36
CA ASP A 291 -28.29 14.82 7.52
C ASP A 291 -26.87 14.86 6.95
N THR A 292 -25.87 14.51 7.76
CA THR A 292 -24.47 14.44 7.30
C THR A 292 -24.28 13.29 6.31
N ALA A 293 -24.87 12.13 6.57
CA ALA A 293 -24.84 10.98 5.68
C ALA A 293 -25.51 11.30 4.33
N SER A 294 -26.55 12.15 4.31
CA SER A 294 -27.19 12.62 3.08
C SER A 294 -26.21 13.35 2.15
N LEU A 295 -25.22 14.07 2.70
CA LEU A 295 -24.22 14.82 1.92
C LEU A 295 -23.28 13.91 1.13
N VAL A 296 -22.97 12.72 1.65
CA VAL A 296 -22.14 11.72 0.95
C VAL A 296 -22.80 11.26 -0.35
N ARG A 297 -24.11 11.41 -0.48
CA ARG A 297 -24.91 10.96 -1.64
C ARG A 297 -25.31 12.08 -2.57
N ARG A 298 -25.22 13.34 -2.15
CA ARG A 298 -25.64 14.45 -3.02
C ARG A 298 -24.73 14.45 -4.24
N PRO A 299 -25.28 14.41 -5.46
CA PRO A 299 -24.46 14.57 -6.66
C PRO A 299 -23.71 15.91 -6.54
N SER A 300 -22.39 15.88 -6.62
CA SER A 300 -21.57 17.10 -6.56
C SER A 300 -22.07 18.08 -7.64
N PRO A 301 -22.36 19.35 -7.29
CA PRO A 301 -22.75 20.37 -8.27
C PRO A 301 -21.60 20.69 -9.25
N ARG A 302 -20.38 20.23 -8.98
CA ARG A 302 -19.21 20.31 -9.87
C ARG A 302 -18.88 19.00 -10.58
N GLY A 303 -19.84 18.09 -10.69
CA GLY A 303 -19.69 16.78 -11.32
C GLY A 303 -19.54 15.69 -10.28
N GLY A 304 -20.60 14.91 -10.06
CA GLY A 304 -20.48 13.56 -9.50
C GLY A 304 -19.57 12.69 -10.37
N LEU A 305 -19.17 11.53 -9.86
CA LEU A 305 -18.38 10.53 -10.61
C LEU A 305 -18.91 10.40 -12.05
N ARG A 306 -18.23 11.03 -13.02
CA ARG A 306 -18.49 10.86 -14.44
C ARG A 306 -17.76 9.61 -14.91
N ALA A 307 -18.12 8.46 -14.37
CA ALA A 307 -17.62 7.16 -14.82
C ALA A 307 -18.70 6.48 -15.66
N ARG A 308 -19.08 7.08 -16.80
CA ARG A 308 -19.82 6.33 -17.82
C ARG A 308 -18.76 5.50 -18.54
N ALA A 309 -18.73 4.19 -18.32
CA ALA A 309 -17.88 3.31 -19.11
C ALA A 309 -18.39 3.41 -20.56
N ALA A 310 -17.69 4.15 -21.42
CA ALA A 310 -17.80 3.93 -22.84
C ALA A 310 -17.40 2.47 -23.11
N PRO A 311 -18.08 1.74 -24.01
CA PRO A 311 -17.68 0.38 -24.34
C PRO A 311 -16.21 0.39 -24.74
N LEU A 312 -15.38 -0.26 -23.93
CA LEU A 312 -13.95 -0.35 -24.18
C LEU A 312 -13.74 -1.20 -25.45
N PRO A 313 -12.79 -0.82 -26.33
CA PRO A 313 -12.51 -1.58 -27.53
C PRO A 313 -12.07 -3.02 -27.17
N PRO A 314 -12.36 -4.01 -28.03
CA PRO A 314 -11.86 -5.38 -27.86
C PRO A 314 -10.34 -5.37 -27.67
N GLY A 315 -9.85 -6.03 -26.61
CA GLY A 315 -8.41 -6.06 -26.28
C GLY A 315 -7.92 -4.94 -25.35
N HIS A 316 -8.79 -4.09 -24.82
CA HIS A 316 -8.38 -3.07 -23.85
C HIS A 316 -7.80 -3.70 -22.56
N PRO A 317 -6.66 -3.22 -22.00
CA PRO A 317 -6.01 -3.81 -20.82
C PRO A 317 -6.88 -3.87 -19.56
N LEU A 318 -7.93 -3.05 -19.46
CA LEU A 318 -8.91 -3.09 -18.36
C LEU A 318 -9.92 -4.25 -18.50
N LEU A 319 -10.06 -4.85 -19.68
CA LEU A 319 -10.94 -5.99 -19.94
C LEU A 319 -10.25 -7.34 -19.64
N THR A 320 -8.91 -7.36 -19.58
CA THR A 320 -8.16 -8.56 -19.25
C THR A 320 -8.15 -8.76 -17.74
N ARG A 321 -8.81 -9.81 -17.24
CA ARG A 321 -8.58 -10.28 -15.87
C ARG A 321 -7.16 -10.87 -15.81
N PRO A 322 -6.39 -10.64 -14.73
CA PRO A 322 -5.19 -11.45 -14.51
C PRO A 322 -5.63 -12.91 -14.40
N ASP A 323 -5.12 -13.76 -15.28
CA ASP A 323 -5.48 -15.19 -15.34
C ASP A 323 -5.28 -15.85 -13.97
N SER A 324 -6.39 -16.26 -13.36
CA SER A 324 -6.40 -17.16 -12.20
C SER A 324 -6.45 -18.64 -12.62
N SER A 325 -6.31 -18.93 -13.92
CA SER A 325 -6.45 -20.26 -14.49
C SER A 325 -5.23 -20.68 -15.32
N SER A 326 -4.13 -20.99 -14.63
CA SER A 326 -3.21 -22.04 -15.07
C SER A 326 -3.10 -23.16 -14.01
N ASN A 327 -4.20 -23.40 -13.27
CA ASN A 327 -4.40 -24.61 -12.49
C ASN A 327 -4.69 -25.78 -13.43
N GLY A 328 -3.67 -26.23 -14.15
CA GLY A 328 -3.65 -27.54 -14.80
C GLY A 328 -3.55 -28.63 -13.73
N ARG A 329 -4.67 -28.91 -13.03
CA ARG A 329 -4.82 -30.18 -12.32
C ARG A 329 -4.88 -31.28 -13.37
N SER A 330 -3.74 -31.91 -13.64
CA SER A 330 -3.70 -33.23 -14.26
C SER A 330 -4.28 -34.23 -13.27
N THR A 331 -5.59 -34.49 -13.37
CA THR A 331 -6.20 -35.67 -12.76
C THR A 331 -5.84 -36.87 -13.63
N ALA A 332 -4.78 -37.59 -13.27
CA ALA A 332 -4.50 -38.91 -13.81
C ALA A 332 -5.57 -39.90 -13.31
N ALA A 333 -6.66 -40.01 -14.04
CA ALA A 333 -7.61 -41.11 -13.89
C ALA A 333 -6.98 -42.37 -14.51
N GLY A 334 -6.38 -43.22 -13.67
CA GLY A 334 -5.91 -44.54 -14.06
C GLY A 334 -7.09 -45.40 -14.52
N ARG A 335 -7.16 -45.65 -15.83
CA ARG A 335 -7.98 -46.73 -16.40
C ARG A 335 -7.33 -48.06 -16.05
N THR A 336 -7.87 -48.77 -15.06
CA THR A 336 -7.64 -50.19 -14.85
C THR A 336 -8.28 -50.97 -16.00
N ALA A 337 -7.45 -51.53 -16.88
CA ALA A 337 -7.88 -52.57 -17.82
C ALA A 337 -8.04 -53.89 -17.05
N ARG A 338 -9.22 -54.51 -17.12
CA ARG A 338 -9.41 -55.93 -16.83
C ARG A 338 -9.01 -56.73 -18.08
N PRO A 339 -8.26 -57.83 -17.96
CA PRO A 339 -8.12 -58.77 -19.06
C PRO A 339 -9.29 -59.75 -19.08
N ASN A 340 -9.77 -60.07 -20.28
CA ASN A 340 -10.61 -61.23 -20.55
C ASN A 340 -9.71 -62.37 -21.03
N ARG A 341 -9.95 -63.56 -20.45
CA ARG A 341 -9.34 -64.88 -20.66
C ARG A 341 -8.08 -65.17 -19.85
#